data_AF-A0A952XDT5-F1
#
_entry.id   AF-A0A952XDT5-F1
#
_cell.length_a   1.000
_cell.length_b   1.000
_cell.length_c   1.000
_cell.angle_alpha   90.00
_cell.angle_beta   90.00
_cell.angle_gamma   90.00
#
_symmetry.space_group_name_H-M   'P 1'
#
loop_
_entity.id
_entity.type
_entity.pdbx_description
1 polymer ?
#
loop_
_entity_poly.entity_id
_entity_poly.type
_entity_poly.pdbx_seq_one_letter_code
_entity_poly.pdbx_strand_id
1 'polypeptide(L)'
;MKSRILIYGVDHYVGALASRVAAGRGVAHIGAGRDIAPVAQHATSMAGGATAGGPVEPRIFTPGDAHRIAGQLDDVGVVVNAARLAEGDFNSLLIACLATGTHFIDLSADRATIAALGARDEAAKQSGVMLIAGAGFDFAAIDALAARLAYILPGARAITLAVKRGLLLGDEARALIAAMREPGETVKNGQPVPEKPAARSLDIDFDAGPEKAWLAPWNVYALAARHRGAYSTVECYEALPEPLERVLTGGTFGARLFRRGWGLKRLEKKLGRRRTKLTEAQLKNGRAVVWGEARAPDGTLRRARLETPDTHLYSAEAALVLARRALAGDARPGFQLPSAIGGAALVEDIAGVAWRELADPSDILALEIDHPLAADAKRA
;
A
#
# COMPACT_ATOMS: atom_id res chain seq x y z
N MET A 1 -8.98 -25.14 -16.42
CA MET A 1 -8.44 -23.77 -16.33
C MET A 1 -8.76 -23.25 -14.93
N LYS A 2 -7.77 -22.85 -14.14
CA LYS A 2 -8.00 -22.35 -12.78
C LYS A 2 -8.62 -20.95 -12.87
N SER A 3 -9.67 -20.70 -12.10
CA SER A 3 -10.46 -19.46 -12.25
C SER A 3 -10.89 -18.84 -10.92
N ARG A 4 -10.60 -19.48 -9.79
CA ARG A 4 -11.05 -18.99 -8.48
C ARG A 4 -10.02 -18.07 -7.83
N ILE A 5 -10.52 -17.07 -7.13
CA ILE A 5 -9.75 -16.25 -6.19
C ILE A 5 -9.87 -16.90 -4.81
N LEU A 6 -8.74 -17.10 -4.13
CA LEU A 6 -8.69 -17.51 -2.73
C LEU A 6 -8.13 -16.36 -1.90
N ILE A 7 -8.90 -15.85 -0.95
CA ILE A 7 -8.44 -14.85 0.01
C ILE A 7 -8.01 -15.58 1.27
N TYR A 8 -6.70 -15.60 1.54
CA TYR A 8 -6.13 -16.25 2.71
C TYR A 8 -5.98 -15.24 3.87
N GLY A 9 -6.41 -15.62 5.07
CA GLY A 9 -6.40 -14.77 6.27
C GLY A 9 -7.78 -14.24 6.69
N VAL A 10 -8.88 -14.90 6.30
CA VAL A 10 -10.24 -14.47 6.69
C VAL A 10 -10.55 -14.71 8.18
N ASP A 11 -9.69 -15.47 8.86
CA ASP A 11 -9.61 -15.59 10.32
C ASP A 11 -9.01 -14.35 11.00
N HIS A 12 -8.60 -13.34 10.23
CA HIS A 12 -8.13 -12.05 10.71
C HIS A 12 -8.89 -10.89 10.08
N TYR A 13 -8.79 -9.71 10.69
CA TYR A 13 -9.57 -8.54 10.32
C TYR A 13 -9.40 -8.13 8.84
N VAL A 14 -8.15 -8.05 8.36
CA VAL A 14 -7.85 -7.58 6.99
C VAL A 14 -8.37 -8.56 5.94
N GLY A 15 -8.14 -9.87 6.10
CA GLY A 15 -8.68 -10.85 5.17
C GLY A 15 -10.20 -10.94 5.21
N ALA A 16 -10.82 -10.84 6.40
CA ALA A 16 -12.27 -10.78 6.53
C ALA A 16 -12.85 -9.52 5.86
N LEU A 17 -12.16 -8.37 5.94
CA LEU A 17 -12.53 -7.15 5.23
C LEU A 17 -12.40 -7.33 3.72
N ALA A 18 -11.30 -7.90 3.23
CA ALA A 18 -11.11 -8.20 1.80
C ALA A 18 -12.20 -9.13 1.26
N SER A 19 -12.57 -10.16 2.01
CA SER A 19 -13.67 -11.05 1.64
C SER A 19 -15.04 -10.35 1.63
N ARG A 20 -15.33 -9.47 2.60
CA ARG A 20 -16.56 -8.65 2.59
C ARG A 20 -16.60 -7.70 1.39
N VAL A 21 -15.49 -7.05 1.07
CA VAL A 21 -15.35 -6.18 -0.11
C VAL A 21 -15.59 -6.99 -1.39
N ALA A 22 -14.93 -8.14 -1.54
CA ALA A 22 -15.13 -9.04 -2.69
C ALA A 22 -16.60 -9.44 -2.86
N ALA A 23 -17.27 -9.84 -1.77
CA ALA A 23 -18.69 -10.18 -1.80
C ALA A 23 -19.59 -8.99 -2.18
N GLY A 24 -19.32 -7.81 -1.61
CA GLY A 24 -20.05 -6.57 -1.92
C GLY A 24 -19.87 -6.11 -3.37
N ARG A 25 -18.74 -6.48 -4.00
CA ARG A 25 -18.46 -6.26 -5.43
C ARG A 25 -18.95 -7.40 -6.34
N GLY A 26 -19.64 -8.40 -5.79
CA GLY A 26 -20.14 -9.54 -6.54
C GLY A 26 -19.05 -10.51 -7.05
N VAL A 27 -17.87 -10.51 -6.44
CA VAL A 27 -16.76 -11.35 -6.85
C VAL A 27 -16.79 -12.68 -6.11
N ALA A 28 -16.97 -13.77 -6.86
CA ALA A 28 -16.90 -15.13 -6.33
C ALA A 28 -15.47 -15.43 -5.83
N HIS A 29 -15.36 -15.92 -4.59
CA HIS A 29 -14.08 -16.22 -3.98
C HIS A 29 -14.20 -17.28 -2.88
N ILE A 30 -13.06 -17.88 -2.55
CA ILE A 30 -12.88 -18.77 -1.39
C ILE A 30 -12.36 -17.92 -0.23
N GLY A 31 -12.95 -18.10 0.96
CA GLY A 31 -12.45 -17.52 2.21
C GLY A 31 -11.60 -18.55 2.95
N ALA A 32 -10.30 -18.33 3.02
CA ALA A 32 -9.36 -19.28 3.60
C ALA A 32 -8.61 -18.73 4.81
N GLY A 33 -8.15 -19.63 5.67
CA GLY A 33 -7.37 -19.29 6.84
C GLY A 33 -6.83 -20.52 7.56
N ARG A 34 -6.08 -20.28 8.64
CA ARG A 34 -5.49 -21.33 9.47
C ARG A 34 -6.52 -21.91 10.44
N ASP A 35 -7.29 -21.03 11.07
CA ASP A 35 -8.10 -21.41 12.22
C ASP A 35 -9.53 -21.84 11.81
N ILE A 36 -9.88 -23.09 12.12
CA ILE A 36 -11.16 -23.71 11.72
C ILE A 36 -12.36 -22.86 12.14
N ALA A 37 -12.45 -22.50 13.43
CA ALA A 37 -13.62 -21.83 13.96
C ALA A 37 -13.81 -20.40 13.40
N PRO A 38 -12.79 -19.52 13.37
CA PRO A 38 -12.90 -18.21 12.73
C PRO A 38 -13.24 -18.26 11.24
N VAL A 39 -12.66 -19.18 10.46
CA VAL A 39 -12.98 -19.30 9.02
C VAL A 39 -14.43 -19.73 8.82
N ALA A 40 -14.90 -20.72 9.58
CA ALA A 40 -16.29 -21.18 9.52
C ALA A 40 -17.27 -20.08 9.96
N GLN A 41 -16.93 -19.32 11.01
CA GLN A 41 -17.72 -18.18 11.48
C GLN A 41 -17.80 -17.09 10.41
N HIS A 42 -16.68 -16.78 9.76
CA HIS A 42 -16.65 -15.80 8.67
C HIS A 42 -17.56 -16.23 7.52
N ALA A 43 -17.42 -17.46 7.00
CA ALA A 43 -18.27 -17.98 5.94
C ALA A 43 -19.77 -17.95 6.31
N THR A 44 -20.11 -18.34 7.54
CA THR A 44 -21.50 -18.29 8.05
C THR A 44 -22.03 -16.86 8.09
N SER A 45 -21.21 -15.91 8.53
CA SER A 45 -21.61 -14.49 8.58
C SER A 45 -21.87 -13.88 7.20
N MET A 46 -21.23 -14.43 6.16
CA MET A 46 -21.41 -14.00 4.77
C MET A 46 -22.65 -14.63 4.11
N ALA A 47 -23.10 -15.81 4.57
CA ALA A 47 -24.25 -16.52 4.01
C ALA A 47 -25.60 -15.82 4.25
N GLY A 48 -25.69 -14.96 5.27
CA GLY A 48 -26.91 -14.23 5.64
C GLY A 48 -27.22 -13.00 4.77
N GLY A 49 -26.36 -12.63 3.83
CA GLY A 49 -26.54 -11.49 2.93
C GLY A 49 -26.73 -11.92 1.47
N ALA A 50 -27.48 -11.14 0.69
CA ALA A 50 -27.53 -11.31 -0.75
C ALA A 50 -26.18 -10.92 -1.36
N THR A 51 -25.30 -11.90 -1.59
CA THR A 51 -24.01 -11.68 -2.26
C THR A 51 -24.17 -11.99 -3.74
N ALA A 52 -23.96 -10.99 -4.60
CA ALA A 52 -24.02 -11.18 -6.06
C ALA A 52 -22.97 -12.21 -6.56
N GLY A 53 -21.90 -12.44 -5.78
CA GLY A 53 -20.84 -13.40 -6.08
C GLY A 53 -21.08 -14.82 -5.56
N GLY A 54 -22.24 -15.10 -4.97
CA GLY A 54 -22.56 -16.40 -4.36
C GLY A 54 -21.96 -16.61 -2.96
N PRO A 55 -22.16 -17.80 -2.37
CA PRO A 55 -21.70 -18.11 -1.02
C PRO A 55 -20.16 -18.14 -0.95
N VAL A 56 -19.61 -17.65 0.16
CA VAL A 56 -18.16 -17.73 0.44
C VAL A 56 -17.84 -19.13 0.94
N GLU A 57 -17.17 -19.92 0.09
CA GLU A 57 -16.70 -21.26 0.47
C GLU A 57 -15.56 -21.15 1.51
N PRO A 58 -15.69 -21.76 2.69
CA PRO A 58 -14.61 -21.82 3.66
C PRO A 58 -13.54 -22.85 3.23
N ARG A 59 -12.26 -22.48 3.30
CA ARG A 59 -11.15 -23.42 3.08
C ARG A 59 -10.11 -23.29 4.18
N ILE A 60 -9.93 -24.35 4.97
CA ILE A 60 -9.05 -24.30 6.13
C ILE A 60 -7.79 -25.11 5.84
N PHE A 61 -6.64 -24.45 5.93
CA PHE A 61 -5.35 -25.12 5.86
C PHE A 61 -4.29 -24.29 6.59
N THR A 62 -3.36 -24.99 7.23
CA THR A 62 -2.23 -24.36 7.90
C THR A 62 -1.03 -24.37 6.95
N PRO A 63 -0.44 -23.19 6.64
CA PRO A 63 0.85 -23.14 5.99
C PRO A 63 1.92 -23.81 6.85
N GLY A 64 2.95 -24.37 6.21
CA GLY A 64 4.04 -25.08 6.87
C GLY A 64 4.55 -26.28 6.06
N ASP A 65 3.74 -26.78 5.12
CA ASP A 65 4.10 -27.89 4.22
C ASP A 65 3.50 -27.64 2.83
N ALA A 66 4.35 -27.35 1.85
CA ALA A 66 3.93 -27.02 0.49
C ALA A 66 3.16 -28.16 -0.20
N HIS A 67 3.49 -29.42 0.09
CA HIS A 67 2.80 -30.56 -0.51
C HIS A 67 1.37 -30.69 -0.01
N ARG A 68 1.14 -30.39 1.27
CA ARG A 68 -0.22 -30.39 1.86
C ARG A 68 -1.06 -29.23 1.37
N ILE A 69 -0.44 -28.08 1.08
CA ILE A 69 -1.13 -26.91 0.55
C ILE A 69 -1.51 -27.10 -0.93
N ALA A 70 -0.71 -27.83 -1.71
CA ALA A 70 -0.91 -27.96 -3.16
C ALA A 70 -2.34 -28.39 -3.55
N GLY A 71 -2.88 -29.43 -2.89
CA GLY A 71 -4.26 -29.89 -3.15
C GLY A 71 -5.35 -28.88 -2.74
N GLN A 72 -5.02 -27.87 -1.93
CA GLN A 72 -5.92 -26.76 -1.60
C GLN A 72 -5.94 -25.67 -2.68
N LEU A 73 -5.07 -25.75 -3.69
CA LEU A 73 -4.90 -24.74 -4.74
C LEU A 73 -5.25 -25.25 -6.14
N ASP A 74 -5.74 -26.49 -6.29
CA ASP A 74 -5.97 -27.12 -7.60
C ASP A 74 -6.99 -26.36 -8.48
N ASP A 75 -8.00 -25.73 -7.86
CA ASP A 75 -9.02 -24.90 -8.54
C ASP A 75 -8.74 -23.38 -8.46
N VAL A 76 -7.65 -22.97 -7.79
CA VAL A 76 -7.33 -21.57 -7.47
C VAL A 76 -6.40 -20.98 -8.52
N GLY A 77 -6.86 -19.94 -9.21
CA GLY A 77 -6.00 -19.20 -10.16
C GLY A 77 -5.15 -18.11 -9.48
N VAL A 78 -5.66 -17.51 -8.40
CA VAL A 78 -4.96 -16.47 -7.64
C VAL A 78 -5.18 -16.64 -6.15
N VAL A 79 -4.10 -16.66 -5.37
CA VAL A 79 -4.11 -16.48 -3.91
C VAL A 79 -3.86 -15.01 -3.59
N VAL A 80 -4.78 -14.40 -2.84
CA VAL A 80 -4.58 -13.11 -2.18
C VAL A 80 -4.26 -13.38 -0.72
N ASN A 81 -2.99 -13.25 -0.33
CA ASN A 81 -2.58 -13.37 1.06
C ASN A 81 -2.81 -12.05 1.80
N ALA A 82 -3.77 -12.07 2.72
CA ALA A 82 -4.09 -10.98 3.64
C ALA A 82 -3.67 -11.30 5.09
N ALA A 83 -2.92 -12.39 5.30
CA ALA A 83 -2.37 -12.77 6.59
C ALA A 83 -0.89 -12.40 6.72
N ARG A 84 -0.49 -11.96 7.92
CA ARG A 84 0.92 -11.75 8.26
C ARG A 84 1.53 -13.09 8.69
N LEU A 85 2.05 -13.82 7.73
CA LEU A 85 2.61 -15.16 7.93
C LEU A 85 4.02 -15.08 8.52
N ALA A 86 4.38 -16.10 9.31
CA ALA A 86 5.78 -16.33 9.67
C ALA A 86 6.58 -16.74 8.42
N GLU A 87 7.90 -16.54 8.43
CA GLU A 87 8.74 -16.79 7.25
C GLU A 87 8.59 -18.21 6.67
N GLY A 88 8.59 -19.24 7.53
CA GLY A 88 8.42 -20.64 7.10
C GLY A 88 7.05 -20.88 6.44
N ASP A 89 6.00 -20.36 7.05
CA ASP A 89 4.63 -20.44 6.54
C ASP A 89 4.48 -19.71 5.21
N PHE A 90 5.00 -18.49 5.11
CA PHE A 90 5.02 -17.69 3.89
C PHE A 90 5.73 -18.44 2.76
N ASN A 91 6.92 -18.98 3.05
CA ASN A 91 7.70 -19.74 2.08
C ASN A 91 6.96 -21.01 1.60
N SER A 92 6.32 -21.74 2.52
CA SER A 92 5.58 -22.96 2.15
C SER A 92 4.38 -22.66 1.24
N LEU A 93 3.63 -21.58 1.51
CA LEU A 93 2.52 -21.14 0.69
C LEU A 93 3.00 -20.71 -0.70
N LEU A 94 4.10 -19.96 -0.75
CA LEU A 94 4.69 -19.50 -1.99
C LEU A 94 5.20 -20.65 -2.86
N ILE A 95 5.85 -21.65 -2.26
CA ILE A 95 6.29 -22.87 -2.97
C ILE A 95 5.08 -23.64 -3.53
N ALA A 96 4.01 -23.77 -2.76
CA ALA A 96 2.78 -24.42 -3.24
C ALA A 96 2.14 -23.66 -4.41
N CYS A 97 2.12 -22.32 -4.35
CA CYS A 97 1.65 -21.49 -5.46
C CYS A 97 2.47 -21.73 -6.74
N LEU A 98 3.81 -21.74 -6.64
CA LEU A 98 4.70 -22.03 -7.77
C LEU A 98 4.46 -23.44 -8.34
N ALA A 99 4.41 -24.45 -7.47
CA ALA A 99 4.23 -25.84 -7.88
C ALA A 99 2.87 -26.10 -8.55
N THR A 100 1.86 -25.30 -8.24
CA THR A 100 0.50 -25.47 -8.76
C THR A 100 0.17 -24.50 -9.87
N GLY A 101 1.08 -23.62 -10.30
CA GLY A 101 0.78 -22.61 -11.31
C GLY A 101 -0.23 -21.56 -10.84
N THR A 102 -0.26 -21.27 -9.54
CA THR A 102 -1.22 -20.34 -8.91
C THR A 102 -0.56 -18.98 -8.70
N HIS A 103 -1.15 -17.90 -9.22
CA HIS A 103 -0.61 -16.55 -8.98
C HIS A 103 -0.74 -16.17 -7.51
N PHE A 104 0.19 -15.37 -7.01
CA PHE A 104 0.27 -14.98 -5.61
C PHE A 104 0.33 -13.46 -5.47
N ILE A 105 -0.57 -12.92 -4.67
CA ILE A 105 -0.69 -11.49 -4.38
C ILE A 105 -0.63 -11.32 -2.87
N ASP A 106 0.37 -10.63 -2.36
CA ASP A 106 0.53 -10.35 -0.94
C ASP A 106 0.17 -8.89 -0.63
N LEU A 107 -0.60 -8.66 0.43
CA LEU A 107 -0.94 -7.29 0.87
C LEU A 107 0.25 -6.56 1.51
N SER A 108 1.21 -7.28 2.09
CA SER A 108 2.30 -6.70 2.86
C SER A 108 3.42 -6.16 1.97
N ALA A 109 3.97 -5.03 2.41
CA ALA A 109 5.00 -4.27 1.70
C ALA A 109 6.31 -4.22 2.50
N ASP A 110 6.53 -5.14 3.44
CA ASP A 110 7.75 -5.15 4.23
C ASP A 110 8.95 -5.66 3.41
N ARG A 111 10.15 -5.22 3.80
CA ARG A 111 11.39 -5.51 3.09
C ARG A 111 11.66 -7.02 2.97
N ALA A 112 11.32 -7.82 3.98
CA ALA A 112 11.58 -9.26 3.95
C ALA A 112 10.66 -9.95 2.94
N THR A 113 9.37 -9.59 2.92
CA THR A 113 8.40 -10.09 1.94
C THR A 113 8.84 -9.78 0.50
N ILE A 114 9.26 -8.54 0.25
CA ILE A 114 9.70 -8.11 -1.09
C ILE A 114 10.96 -8.85 -1.52
N ALA A 115 11.94 -8.98 -0.62
CA ALA A 115 13.16 -9.73 -0.90
C ALA A 115 12.85 -11.21 -1.17
N ALA A 116 11.94 -11.82 -0.40
CA ALA A 116 11.54 -13.21 -0.56
C ALA A 116 10.82 -13.48 -1.89
N LEU A 117 9.96 -12.57 -2.34
CA LEU A 117 9.28 -12.67 -3.62
C LEU A 117 10.23 -12.37 -4.79
N GLY A 118 11.06 -11.32 -4.67
CA GLY A 118 12.06 -10.96 -5.67
C GLY A 118 13.12 -12.05 -5.89
N ALA A 119 13.54 -12.74 -4.83
CA ALA A 119 14.46 -13.87 -4.92
C ALA A 119 13.89 -15.08 -5.70
N ARG A 120 12.58 -15.09 -5.97
CA ARG A 120 11.88 -16.15 -6.71
C ARG A 120 11.41 -15.72 -8.08
N ASP A 121 11.85 -14.55 -8.57
CA ASP A 121 11.47 -14.02 -9.88
C ASP A 121 11.68 -15.04 -11.00
N GLU A 122 12.87 -15.63 -11.11
CA GLU A 122 13.17 -16.62 -12.15
C GLU A 122 12.34 -17.90 -12.03
N ALA A 123 12.18 -18.43 -10.81
CA ALA A 123 11.34 -19.61 -10.58
C ALA A 123 9.87 -19.35 -10.93
N ALA A 124 9.37 -18.14 -10.65
CA ALA A 124 8.03 -17.70 -10.99
C ALA A 124 7.84 -17.56 -12.51
N LYS A 125 8.81 -16.96 -13.22
CA LYS A 125 8.80 -16.90 -14.70
C LYS A 125 8.76 -18.29 -15.32
N GLN A 126 9.60 -19.22 -14.85
CA GLN A 126 9.65 -20.60 -15.34
C GLN A 126 8.33 -21.35 -15.12
N SER A 127 7.64 -21.05 -14.01
CA SER A 127 6.36 -21.67 -13.66
C SER A 127 5.15 -20.95 -14.27
N GLY A 128 5.35 -19.86 -15.03
CA GLY A 128 4.27 -19.01 -15.52
C GLY A 128 3.48 -18.29 -14.41
N VAL A 129 4.04 -18.23 -13.20
CA VAL A 129 3.39 -17.68 -12.01
C VAL A 129 3.80 -16.22 -11.81
N MET A 130 2.87 -15.44 -11.30
CA MET A 130 3.05 -14.03 -11.01
C MET A 130 3.06 -13.85 -9.50
N LEU A 131 4.01 -13.06 -9.01
CA LEU A 131 4.21 -12.77 -7.60
C LEU A 131 4.10 -11.26 -7.37
N ILE A 132 3.10 -10.79 -6.65
CA ILE A 132 2.96 -9.37 -6.28
C ILE A 132 3.24 -9.20 -4.79
N ALA A 133 4.10 -8.24 -4.45
CA ALA A 133 4.23 -7.70 -3.09
C ALA A 133 3.42 -6.41 -2.94
N GLY A 134 2.99 -6.10 -1.71
CA GLY A 134 2.42 -4.81 -1.33
C GLY A 134 1.17 -4.39 -2.11
N ALA A 135 0.31 -5.35 -2.46
CA ALA A 135 -0.97 -5.11 -3.11
C ALA A 135 -1.98 -4.31 -2.25
N GLY A 136 -1.58 -3.88 -1.05
CA GLY A 136 -2.28 -2.91 -0.24
C GLY A 136 -1.91 -1.46 -0.55
N PHE A 137 -2.32 -0.55 0.33
CA PHE A 137 -2.12 0.90 0.21
C PHE A 137 -0.65 1.29 -0.08
N ASP A 138 0.33 0.63 0.56
CA ASP A 138 1.73 1.04 0.48
C ASP A 138 2.34 0.97 -0.93
N PHE A 139 2.01 0.00 -1.78
CA PHE A 139 2.39 0.08 -3.21
C PHE A 139 1.21 0.42 -4.09
N ALA A 140 0.02 -0.14 -3.88
CA ALA A 140 -1.07 0.15 -4.80
C ALA A 140 -1.50 1.63 -4.82
N ALA A 141 -1.28 2.43 -3.76
CA ALA A 141 -1.53 3.88 -3.78
C ALA A 141 -0.25 4.70 -3.96
N ILE A 142 0.74 4.52 -3.08
CA ILE A 142 1.93 5.37 -3.05
C ILE A 142 2.78 5.19 -4.32
N ASP A 143 3.00 3.95 -4.74
CA ASP A 143 3.75 3.66 -5.98
C ASP A 143 2.97 4.10 -7.23
N ALA A 144 1.64 4.00 -7.21
CA ALA A 144 0.81 4.47 -8.33
C ALA A 144 0.96 5.99 -8.57
N LEU A 145 0.97 6.78 -7.49
CA LEU A 145 1.27 8.21 -7.56
C LEU A 145 2.69 8.45 -8.08
N ALA A 146 3.70 7.75 -7.55
CA ALA A 146 5.08 7.88 -8.04
C ALA A 146 5.21 7.55 -9.54
N ALA A 147 4.58 6.46 -10.00
CA ALA A 147 4.56 6.08 -11.41
C ALA A 147 3.87 7.13 -12.30
N ARG A 148 2.77 7.73 -11.81
CA ARG A 148 2.06 8.78 -12.54
C ARG A 148 2.91 10.06 -12.63
N LEU A 149 3.61 10.44 -11.57
CA LEU A 149 4.55 11.55 -11.59
C LEU A 149 5.70 11.33 -12.60
N ALA A 150 6.23 10.11 -12.68
CA ALA A 150 7.27 9.76 -13.66
C ALA A 150 6.75 9.85 -15.11
N TYR A 151 5.47 9.56 -15.31
CA TYR A 151 4.80 9.67 -16.60
C TYR A 151 4.58 11.13 -17.02
N ILE A 152 4.09 11.99 -16.12
CA ILE A 152 3.80 13.40 -16.45
C ILE A 152 5.05 14.29 -16.50
N LEU A 153 6.14 13.90 -15.82
CA LEU A 153 7.43 14.58 -15.90
C LEU A 153 8.53 13.60 -16.36
N PRO A 154 8.56 13.24 -17.66
CA PRO A 154 9.65 12.44 -18.20
C PRO A 154 11.00 13.10 -17.93
N GLY A 155 11.94 12.33 -17.39
CA GLY A 155 13.28 12.84 -17.03
C GLY A 155 13.40 13.40 -15.61
N ALA A 156 12.33 13.37 -14.80
CA ALA A 156 12.44 13.57 -13.36
C ALA A 156 13.53 12.66 -12.77
N ARG A 157 14.32 13.18 -11.82
CA ARG A 157 15.42 12.45 -11.15
C ARG A 157 15.25 12.35 -9.64
N ALA A 158 14.40 13.18 -9.05
CA ALA A 158 14.07 13.10 -7.63
C ALA A 158 12.56 13.01 -7.44
N ILE A 159 12.15 12.25 -6.43
CA ILE A 159 10.77 12.21 -5.94
C ILE A 159 10.75 12.33 -4.42
N THR A 160 9.85 13.18 -3.94
CA THR A 160 9.49 13.30 -2.53
C THR A 160 8.03 12.92 -2.38
N LEU A 161 7.73 11.97 -1.50
CA LEU A 161 6.36 11.57 -1.18
C LEU A 161 6.07 11.88 0.28
N ALA A 162 4.84 12.29 0.57
CA ALA A 162 4.37 12.48 1.93
C ALA A 162 3.02 11.77 2.09
N VAL A 163 2.85 11.02 3.19
CA VAL A 163 1.67 10.20 3.43
C VAL A 163 0.98 10.67 4.70
N LYS A 164 -0.33 10.93 4.61
CA LYS A 164 -1.20 11.07 5.76
C LYS A 164 -2.15 9.88 5.80
N ARG A 165 -1.92 8.99 6.77
CA ARG A 165 -2.76 7.80 6.97
C ARG A 165 -3.99 8.12 7.81
N GLY A 166 -4.99 7.25 7.66
CA GLY A 166 -6.17 7.21 8.52
C GLY A 166 -5.89 6.59 9.89
N LEU A 167 -6.89 5.89 10.43
CA LEU A 167 -6.78 5.28 11.75
C LEU A 167 -5.90 4.03 11.73
N LEU A 168 -4.94 3.97 12.65
CA LEU A 168 -4.11 2.79 12.86
C LEU A 168 -4.79 1.76 13.78
N LEU A 169 -4.61 0.49 13.44
CA LEU A 169 -4.82 -0.65 14.34
C LEU A 169 -3.68 -0.75 15.37
N GLY A 170 -3.89 -1.57 16.40
CA GLY A 170 -2.91 -1.80 17.47
C GLY A 170 -1.57 -2.31 16.96
N ASP A 171 -1.58 -3.24 16.01
CA ASP A 171 -0.35 -3.80 15.42
C ASP A 171 0.38 -2.81 14.54
N GLU A 172 -0.35 -2.01 13.77
CA GLU A 172 0.22 -0.95 12.93
C GLU A 172 0.84 0.16 13.79
N ALA A 173 0.18 0.53 14.88
CA ALA A 173 0.74 1.47 15.85
C ALA A 173 2.05 0.94 16.47
N ARG A 174 2.12 -0.35 16.78
CA ARG A 174 3.36 -1.00 17.27
C ARG A 174 4.45 -1.02 16.20
N ALA A 175 4.09 -1.36 14.96
CA ALA A 175 5.02 -1.36 13.83
C ALA A 175 5.59 0.03 13.55
N LEU A 176 4.74 1.07 13.55
CA LEU A 176 5.16 2.47 13.41
C LEU A 176 6.12 2.88 14.54
N ILE A 177 5.78 2.57 15.79
CA ILE A 177 6.67 2.86 16.95
C ILE A 177 8.02 2.16 16.80
N ALA A 178 8.04 0.90 16.34
CA ALA A 178 9.27 0.16 16.11
C ALA A 178 10.09 0.79 14.98
N ALA A 179 9.46 1.09 13.83
CA ALA A 179 10.10 1.73 12.69
C ALA A 179 10.71 3.09 13.05
N MET A 180 10.06 3.87 13.91
CA MET A 180 10.56 5.16 14.40
C MET A 180 11.83 5.06 15.26
N ARG A 181 12.18 3.87 15.75
CA ARG A 181 13.32 3.65 16.65
C ARG A 181 14.55 3.10 15.95
N GLU A 182 14.38 2.54 14.75
CA GLU A 182 15.44 1.97 13.95
C GLU A 182 15.81 2.92 12.80
N PRO A 183 17.09 2.98 12.38
CA PRO A 183 17.46 3.67 11.15
C PRO A 183 16.78 3.00 9.95
N GLY A 184 16.39 3.82 8.97
CA GLY A 184 15.98 3.35 7.65
C GLY A 184 16.94 3.83 6.58
N GLU A 185 16.49 3.82 5.33
CA GLU A 185 17.28 4.29 4.19
C GLU A 185 16.44 5.27 3.34
N THR A 186 17.06 6.30 2.81
CA THR A 186 16.57 7.01 1.62
C THR A 186 17.39 6.57 0.41
N VAL A 187 17.04 7.03 -0.79
CA VAL A 187 17.92 6.87 -1.96
C VAL A 187 18.38 8.23 -2.43
N LYS A 188 19.69 8.36 -2.68
CA LYS A 188 20.32 9.57 -3.21
C LYS A 188 21.32 9.19 -4.28
N ASN A 189 21.20 9.79 -5.46
CA ASN A 189 22.03 9.48 -6.63
C ASN A 189 22.12 7.97 -6.94
N GLY A 190 21.00 7.25 -6.75
CA GLY A 190 20.88 5.80 -6.99
C GLY A 190 21.44 4.93 -5.88
N GLN A 191 21.95 5.50 -4.79
CA GLN A 191 22.54 4.77 -3.67
C GLN A 191 21.65 4.85 -2.43
N PRO A 192 21.46 3.73 -1.70
CA PRO A 192 20.86 3.76 -0.37
C PRO A 192 21.69 4.61 0.59
N VAL A 193 21.04 5.51 1.33
CA VAL A 193 21.66 6.36 2.33
C VAL A 193 20.97 6.14 3.68
N PRO A 194 21.69 5.70 4.73
CA PRO A 194 21.10 5.53 6.05
C PRO A 194 20.56 6.84 6.60
N GLU A 195 19.32 6.80 7.09
CA GLU A 195 18.63 7.97 7.62
C GLU A 195 17.90 7.66 8.92
N LYS A 196 17.80 8.67 9.78
CA LYS A 196 17.05 8.54 11.03
C LYS A 196 15.59 8.97 10.79
N PRO A 197 14.62 8.19 11.27
CA PRO A 197 13.25 8.64 11.40
C PRO A 197 13.13 10.04 11.99
N ALA A 198 12.28 10.88 11.41
CA ALA A 198 12.01 12.25 11.83
C ALA A 198 13.26 13.16 11.95
N ALA A 199 14.33 12.89 11.18
CA ALA A 199 15.49 13.78 11.11
C ALA A 199 15.21 15.11 10.38
N ARG A 200 14.22 15.11 9.48
CA ARG A 200 13.75 16.25 8.71
C ARG A 200 12.22 16.28 8.71
N SER A 201 11.66 17.43 8.40
CA SER A 201 10.22 17.62 8.24
C SER A 201 9.90 18.59 7.11
N LEU A 202 8.72 18.45 6.54
CA LEU A 202 8.14 19.33 5.51
C LEU A 202 6.74 19.73 5.98
N ASP A 203 6.32 20.96 5.65
CA ASP A 203 4.92 21.37 5.79
C ASP A 203 4.19 21.04 4.49
N ILE A 204 3.23 20.10 4.57
CA ILE A 204 2.50 19.58 3.41
C ILE A 204 1.01 19.79 3.62
N ASP A 205 0.34 20.37 2.62
CA ASP A 205 -1.12 20.46 2.62
C ASP A 205 -1.74 19.16 2.11
N PHE A 206 -2.39 18.43 3.03
CA PHE A 206 -3.14 17.21 2.74
C PHE A 206 -4.64 17.45 2.47
N ASP A 207 -5.01 18.63 1.95
CA ASP A 207 -6.38 19.12 1.72
C ASP A 207 -7.14 19.62 2.96
N ALA A 208 -6.42 19.80 4.06
CA ALA A 208 -6.98 20.30 5.31
C ALA A 208 -6.08 21.38 5.93
N GLY A 209 -5.21 21.99 5.11
CA GLY A 209 -4.18 22.90 5.54
C GLY A 209 -2.83 22.21 5.76
N PRO A 210 -1.77 23.01 5.93
CA PRO A 210 -0.42 22.49 6.10
C PRO A 210 -0.27 21.73 7.42
N GLU A 211 0.24 20.50 7.32
CA GLU A 211 0.62 19.65 8.45
C GLU A 211 2.07 19.20 8.29
N LYS A 212 2.75 18.98 9.43
CA LYS A 212 4.12 18.47 9.43
C LYS A 212 4.15 17.00 9.02
N ALA A 213 4.84 16.73 7.91
CA ALA A 213 5.25 15.40 7.52
C ALA A 213 6.72 15.19 7.91
N TRP A 214 7.03 14.05 8.53
CA TRP A 214 8.36 13.72 9.04
C TRP A 214 9.03 12.66 8.17
N LEU A 215 10.35 12.76 7.97
CA LEU A 215 11.09 11.77 7.17
C LEU A 215 10.84 10.35 7.72
N ALA A 216 10.37 9.48 6.83
CA ALA A 216 9.92 8.12 7.10
C ALA A 216 10.74 7.13 6.23
N PRO A 217 11.98 6.81 6.63
CA PRO A 217 12.93 6.08 5.78
C PRO A 217 12.66 4.57 5.69
N TRP A 218 11.52 4.07 6.19
CA TRP A 218 11.15 2.65 6.13
C TRP A 218 10.40 2.26 4.85
N ASN A 219 9.83 3.21 4.11
CA ASN A 219 9.03 2.94 2.90
C ASN A 219 9.81 3.09 1.58
N VAL A 220 11.07 3.53 1.63
CA VAL A 220 11.82 3.96 0.43
C VAL A 220 12.38 2.79 -0.38
N TYR A 221 12.81 1.71 0.27
CA TYR A 221 13.54 0.61 -0.37
C TYR A 221 12.79 0.01 -1.57
N ALA A 222 11.51 -0.29 -1.38
CA ALA A 222 10.68 -0.93 -2.39
C ALA A 222 10.34 0.00 -3.55
N LEU A 223 9.99 1.25 -3.21
CA LEU A 223 9.72 2.28 -4.19
C LEU A 223 10.96 2.56 -5.05
N ALA A 224 12.13 2.68 -4.44
CA ALA A 224 13.37 2.88 -5.17
C ALA A 224 13.76 1.67 -6.03
N ALA A 225 13.52 0.44 -5.56
CA ALA A 225 13.76 -0.77 -6.35
C ALA A 225 12.91 -0.81 -7.63
N ARG A 226 11.66 -0.35 -7.54
CA ARG A 226 10.70 -0.25 -8.66
C ARG A 226 11.06 0.81 -9.68
N HIS A 227 11.40 2.01 -9.19
CA HIS A 227 11.68 3.18 -10.02
C HIS A 227 13.15 3.31 -10.39
N ARG A 228 13.93 2.21 -10.32
CA ARG A 228 15.32 2.20 -10.81
C ARG A 228 15.34 2.68 -12.25
N GLY A 229 15.99 3.81 -12.48
CA GLY A 229 16.11 4.46 -13.79
C GLY A 229 15.27 5.72 -13.94
N ALA A 230 14.07 5.77 -13.34
CA ALA A 230 13.28 7.01 -13.28
C ALA A 230 13.86 7.94 -12.21
N TYR A 231 13.81 7.52 -10.94
CA TYR A 231 14.28 8.33 -9.83
C TYR A 231 15.65 7.86 -9.33
N SER A 232 16.61 8.78 -9.30
CA SER A 232 17.90 8.58 -8.62
C SER A 232 17.86 9.09 -7.17
N THR A 233 16.87 9.89 -6.79
CA THR A 233 16.68 10.36 -5.42
C THR A 233 15.25 10.12 -4.99
N VAL A 234 15.06 9.47 -3.84
CA VAL A 234 13.74 9.07 -3.33
C VAL A 234 13.70 9.34 -1.83
N GLU A 235 12.76 10.17 -1.40
CA GLU A 235 12.45 10.40 0.00
C GLU A 235 10.97 10.18 0.27
N CYS A 236 10.65 9.62 1.44
CA CYS A 236 9.29 9.42 1.91
C CYS A 236 9.12 10.09 3.27
N TYR A 237 7.98 10.74 3.45
CA TYR A 237 7.58 11.45 4.66
C TYR A 237 6.22 10.94 5.13
N GLU A 238 5.95 11.06 6.42
CA GLU A 238 4.68 10.62 7.01
C GLU A 238 4.18 11.66 8.02
N ALA A 239 2.90 12.04 7.90
CA ALA A 239 2.20 12.79 8.92
C ALA A 239 1.97 11.86 10.12
N LEU A 240 2.59 12.20 11.25
CA LEU A 240 2.58 11.33 12.42
C LEU A 240 1.34 11.58 13.28
N PRO A 241 0.79 10.54 13.92
CA PRO A 241 -0.24 10.76 14.92
C PRO A 241 0.24 11.69 16.04
N GLU A 242 -0.59 12.63 16.45
CA GLU A 242 -0.27 13.68 17.44
C GLU A 242 0.42 13.17 18.73
N PRO A 243 0.06 12.01 19.34
CA PRO A 243 0.77 11.51 20.51
C PRO A 243 2.23 11.12 20.24
N LEU A 244 2.52 10.66 19.02
CA LEU A 244 3.87 10.29 18.58
C LEU A 244 4.64 11.54 18.16
N GLU A 245 4.02 12.45 17.41
CA GLU A 245 4.64 13.70 17.00
C GLU A 245 5.14 14.52 18.21
N ARG A 246 4.34 14.63 19.28
CA ARG A 246 4.74 15.32 20.53
C ARG A 246 5.98 14.73 21.19
N VAL A 247 6.21 13.43 21.05
CA VAL A 247 7.40 12.78 21.60
C VAL A 247 8.66 13.13 20.78
N LEU A 248 8.51 13.40 19.49
CA LEU A 248 9.61 13.60 18.54
C LEU A 248 9.98 15.07 18.36
N THR A 249 8.98 15.95 18.34
CA THR A 249 9.13 17.42 18.22
C THR A 249 9.73 18.07 19.46
N GLY A 250 9.69 17.39 20.61
CA GLY A 250 10.15 17.93 21.89
C GLY A 250 11.66 18.13 22.04
N GLY A 251 12.49 17.86 21.02
CA GLY A 251 13.91 18.27 20.92
C GLY A 251 14.86 17.86 22.06
N THR A 252 14.42 17.07 23.04
CA THR A 252 15.08 16.93 24.34
C THR A 252 15.01 15.50 24.88
N PHE A 253 15.53 15.30 26.10
CA PHE A 253 15.60 14.07 26.89
C PHE A 253 14.46 13.05 26.65
N GLY A 254 13.22 13.51 26.42
CA GLY A 254 12.07 12.66 26.06
C GLY A 254 12.27 11.82 24.79
N ALA A 255 12.78 12.40 23.70
CA ALA A 255 13.07 11.65 22.46
C ALA A 255 14.23 10.65 22.67
N ARG A 256 15.18 10.97 23.56
CA ARG A 256 16.28 10.06 23.94
C ARG A 256 15.77 8.88 24.79
N LEU A 257 14.86 9.15 25.72
CA LEU A 257 14.18 8.14 26.52
C LEU A 257 13.30 7.22 25.65
N PHE A 258 12.53 7.79 24.73
CA PHE A 258 11.73 7.05 23.76
C PHE A 258 12.59 6.06 22.95
N ARG A 259 13.73 6.52 22.41
CA ARG A 259 14.67 5.65 21.69
C ARG A 259 15.17 4.50 22.57
N ARG A 260 15.43 4.77 23.86
CA ARG A 260 15.78 3.76 24.89
C ARG A 260 14.60 2.88 25.34
N GLY A 261 13.41 3.06 24.77
CA GLY A 261 12.23 2.22 25.04
C GLY A 261 11.37 2.67 26.22
N TRP A 262 11.61 3.85 26.78
CA TRP A 262 10.77 4.38 27.85
C TRP A 262 9.41 4.85 27.31
N GLY A 263 8.33 4.45 27.99
CA GLY A 263 6.97 4.89 27.66
C GLY A 263 6.31 4.18 26.48
N LEU A 264 6.97 3.22 25.81
CA LEU A 264 6.45 2.53 24.62
C LEU A 264 5.06 1.94 24.84
N LYS A 265 4.88 1.11 25.89
CA LYS A 265 3.58 0.50 26.19
C LYS A 265 2.46 1.52 26.40
N ARG A 266 2.77 2.70 26.94
CA ARG A 266 1.78 3.79 27.11
C ARG A 266 1.46 4.44 25.77
N LEU A 267 2.46 4.65 24.92
CA LEU A 267 2.28 5.23 23.59
C LEU A 267 1.52 4.27 22.66
N GLU A 268 1.88 2.99 22.64
CA GLU A 268 1.15 1.92 21.93
C GLU A 268 -0.32 1.90 22.33
N LYS A 269 -0.61 1.95 23.64
CA LYS A 269 -1.99 2.00 24.15
C LYS A 269 -2.73 3.27 23.69
N LYS A 270 -2.05 4.42 23.56
CA LYS A 270 -2.66 5.67 23.10
C LYS A 270 -2.91 5.70 21.58
N LEU A 271 -1.92 5.28 20.79
CA LEU A 271 -1.98 5.29 19.32
C LEU A 271 -2.97 4.25 18.79
N GLY A 272 -2.78 3.00 19.21
CA GLY A 272 -3.60 1.89 18.77
C GLY A 272 -4.97 1.87 19.45
N ARG A 273 -5.14 2.51 20.62
CA ARG A 273 -6.34 2.40 21.49
C ARG A 273 -6.83 0.95 21.71
N ARG A 274 -5.95 -0.04 21.57
CA ARG A 274 -6.29 -1.48 21.50
C ARG A 274 -7.30 -1.84 20.39
N ARG A 275 -7.39 -1.04 19.32
CA ARG A 275 -8.20 -1.33 18.13
C ARG A 275 -7.64 -2.55 17.43
N THR A 276 -8.48 -3.56 17.27
CA THR A 276 -8.18 -4.76 16.46
C THR A 276 -8.95 -4.76 15.14
N LYS A 277 -9.95 -3.88 15.00
CA LYS A 277 -10.77 -3.66 13.81
C LYS A 277 -11.26 -2.22 13.75
N LEU A 278 -11.63 -1.75 12.56
CA LEU A 278 -12.38 -0.51 12.38
C LEU A 278 -13.88 -0.82 12.29
N THR A 279 -14.70 0.12 12.75
CA THR A 279 -16.15 0.09 12.57
C THR A 279 -16.52 0.48 11.14
N GLU A 280 -17.73 0.15 10.69
CA GLU A 280 -18.22 0.55 9.37
C GLU A 280 -18.21 2.08 9.18
N ALA A 281 -18.60 2.84 10.22
CA ALA A 281 -18.53 4.29 10.19
C ALA A 281 -17.09 4.81 10.03
N GLN A 282 -16.12 4.16 10.67
CA GLN A 282 -14.69 4.51 10.52
C GLN A 282 -14.17 4.16 9.13
N LEU A 283 -14.56 3.03 8.54
CA LEU A 283 -14.18 2.68 7.16
C LEU A 283 -14.82 3.64 6.15
N LYS A 284 -16.11 3.97 6.33
CA LYS A 284 -16.87 4.86 5.45
C LYS A 284 -16.33 6.29 5.44
N ASN A 285 -15.96 6.81 6.61
CA ASN A 285 -15.51 8.20 6.78
C ASN A 285 -13.98 8.33 6.76
N GLY A 286 -13.25 7.23 6.94
CA GLY A 286 -11.80 7.21 6.92
C GLY A 286 -11.26 7.56 5.56
N ARG A 287 -10.18 8.35 5.54
CA ARG A 287 -9.48 8.78 4.34
C ARG A 287 -7.98 8.64 4.58
N ALA A 288 -7.24 8.47 3.48
CA ALA A 288 -5.80 8.64 3.47
C ALA A 288 -5.42 9.51 2.28
N VAL A 289 -4.29 10.21 2.40
CA VAL A 289 -3.80 11.13 1.39
C VAL A 289 -2.34 10.84 1.14
N VAL A 290 -1.97 10.77 -0.13
CA VAL A 290 -0.58 10.72 -0.57
C VAL A 290 -0.32 11.97 -1.39
N TRP A 291 0.68 12.73 -0.99
CA TRP A 291 1.20 13.89 -1.72
C TRP A 291 2.54 13.51 -2.35
N GLY A 292 2.82 14.03 -3.55
CA GLY A 292 4.09 13.79 -4.23
C GLY A 292 4.59 15.01 -4.98
N GLU A 293 5.91 15.17 -5.01
CA GLU A 293 6.64 16.12 -5.86
C GLU A 293 7.72 15.36 -6.63
N ALA A 294 7.71 15.48 -7.95
CA ALA A 294 8.79 15.03 -8.82
C ALA A 294 9.57 16.22 -9.37
N ARG A 295 10.90 16.08 -9.44
CA ARG A 295 11.83 17.13 -9.85
C ARG A 295 12.77 16.65 -10.94
N ALA A 296 12.86 17.42 -12.03
CA ALA A 296 13.81 17.22 -13.11
C ALA A 296 15.13 17.98 -12.88
N PRO A 297 16.23 17.62 -13.57
CA PRO A 297 17.55 18.26 -13.39
C PRO A 297 17.59 19.75 -13.74
N ASP A 298 16.71 20.20 -14.63
CA ASP A 298 16.54 21.60 -15.04
C ASP A 298 15.80 22.44 -13.99
N GLY A 299 15.31 21.82 -12.91
CA GLY A 299 14.56 22.46 -11.84
C GLY A 299 13.05 22.37 -11.99
N THR A 300 12.53 21.85 -13.12
CA THR A 300 11.09 21.69 -13.36
C THR A 300 10.48 20.77 -12.31
N LEU A 301 9.31 21.17 -11.79
CA LEU A 301 8.56 20.42 -10.79
C LEU A 301 7.17 20.04 -11.27
N ARG A 302 6.72 18.89 -10.79
CA ARG A 302 5.33 18.47 -10.85
C ARG A 302 4.90 17.94 -9.49
N ARG A 303 3.79 18.48 -9.00
CA ARG A 303 3.21 18.09 -7.71
C ARG A 303 1.84 17.50 -7.93
N ALA A 304 1.47 16.59 -7.07
CA ALA A 304 0.15 16.01 -7.13
C ALA A 304 -0.26 15.35 -5.81
N ARG A 305 -1.56 15.06 -5.73
CA ARG A 305 -2.21 14.48 -4.57
C ARG A 305 -3.12 13.35 -4.98
N LEU A 306 -3.08 12.26 -4.22
CA LEU A 306 -3.97 11.12 -4.28
C LEU A 306 -4.74 11.02 -2.96
N GLU A 307 -6.04 11.24 -3.01
CA GLU A 307 -6.96 10.99 -1.91
C GLU A 307 -7.59 9.61 -2.08
N THR A 308 -7.67 8.83 -1.01
CA THR A 308 -8.24 7.48 -1.02
C THR A 308 -9.24 7.30 0.12
N PRO A 309 -10.06 6.23 0.07
CA PRO A 309 -10.70 5.71 1.28
C PRO A 309 -9.68 5.33 2.36
N ASP A 310 -10.16 4.86 3.51
CA ASP A 310 -9.31 4.28 4.55
C ASP A 310 -8.30 3.26 3.97
N THR A 311 -7.09 3.23 4.51
CA THR A 311 -5.99 2.40 4.00
C THR A 311 -6.34 0.91 3.95
N HIS A 312 -7.16 0.41 4.88
CA HIS A 312 -7.59 -1.00 4.89
C HIS A 312 -8.61 -1.29 3.79
N LEU A 313 -9.58 -0.38 3.63
CA LEU A 313 -10.58 -0.49 2.57
C LEU A 313 -9.93 -0.39 1.19
N TYR A 314 -9.02 0.58 1.02
CA TYR A 314 -8.23 0.71 -0.20
C TYR A 314 -7.43 -0.56 -0.49
N SER A 315 -6.75 -1.13 0.52
CA SER A 315 -5.96 -2.35 0.35
C SER A 315 -6.80 -3.55 -0.09
N ALA A 316 -8.00 -3.70 0.49
CA ALA A 316 -8.94 -4.74 0.10
C ALA A 316 -9.42 -4.60 -1.36
N GLU A 317 -9.79 -3.38 -1.77
CA GLU A 317 -10.23 -3.08 -3.14
C GLU A 317 -9.08 -3.28 -4.15
N ALA A 318 -7.89 -2.77 -3.85
CA ALA A 318 -6.72 -2.88 -4.71
C ALA A 318 -6.35 -4.33 -5.00
N ALA A 319 -6.27 -5.18 -3.97
CA ALA A 319 -5.96 -6.60 -4.15
C ALA A 319 -7.03 -7.34 -4.95
N LEU A 320 -8.31 -6.96 -4.79
CA LEU A 320 -9.40 -7.52 -5.58
C LEU A 320 -9.29 -7.15 -7.06
N VAL A 321 -9.01 -5.87 -7.36
CA VAL A 321 -8.80 -5.39 -8.74
C VAL A 321 -7.63 -6.14 -9.37
N LEU A 322 -6.50 -6.25 -8.68
CA LEU A 322 -5.32 -6.96 -9.18
C LEU A 322 -5.59 -8.46 -9.41
N ALA A 323 -6.28 -9.13 -8.48
CA ALA A 323 -6.64 -10.54 -8.63
C ALA A 323 -7.58 -10.78 -9.82
N ARG A 324 -8.55 -9.89 -10.04
CA ARG A 324 -9.45 -9.96 -11.20
C ARG A 324 -8.72 -9.75 -12.51
N ARG A 325 -7.85 -8.73 -12.59
CA ARG A 325 -7.02 -8.48 -13.78
C ARG A 325 -6.11 -9.67 -14.09
N ALA A 326 -5.49 -10.25 -13.07
CA ALA A 326 -4.68 -11.46 -13.23
C ALA A 326 -5.48 -12.61 -13.87
N LEU A 327 -6.69 -12.88 -13.38
CA LEU A 327 -7.57 -13.91 -13.95
C LEU A 327 -8.12 -13.55 -15.33
N ALA A 328 -8.21 -12.26 -15.67
CA ALA A 328 -8.65 -11.78 -16.98
C ALA A 328 -7.57 -11.87 -18.06
N GLY A 329 -6.34 -12.28 -17.71
CA GLY A 329 -5.23 -12.47 -18.65
C GLY A 329 -4.12 -11.42 -18.54
N ASP A 330 -4.22 -10.45 -17.63
CA ASP A 330 -3.20 -9.42 -17.44
C ASP A 330 -2.03 -9.89 -16.55
N ALA A 331 -2.05 -11.14 -16.08
CA ALA A 331 -1.01 -11.70 -15.25
C ALA A 331 0.34 -11.72 -15.99
N ARG A 332 1.40 -11.23 -15.32
CA ARG A 332 2.77 -11.20 -15.85
C ARG A 332 3.65 -12.11 -15.02
N PRO A 333 4.18 -13.21 -15.58
CA PRO A 333 5.05 -14.11 -14.83
C PRO A 333 6.26 -13.39 -14.23
N GLY A 334 6.74 -13.89 -13.09
CA GLY A 334 7.81 -13.26 -12.31
C GLY A 334 7.32 -12.38 -11.17
N PHE A 335 8.28 -11.72 -10.51
CA PHE A 335 8.02 -10.74 -9.47
C PHE A 335 7.54 -9.42 -10.08
N GLN A 336 6.43 -8.91 -9.56
CA GLN A 336 5.74 -7.72 -10.02
C GLN A 336 5.40 -6.80 -8.83
N LEU A 337 5.21 -5.52 -9.12
CA LEU A 337 4.51 -4.60 -8.23
C LEU A 337 3.09 -4.31 -8.76
N PRO A 338 2.15 -3.83 -7.93
CA PRO A 338 0.76 -3.59 -8.33
C PRO A 338 0.59 -2.80 -9.63
N SER A 339 1.37 -1.74 -9.79
CA SER A 339 1.34 -0.84 -10.95
C SER A 339 1.84 -1.50 -12.24
N ALA A 340 2.47 -2.67 -12.22
CA ALA A 340 2.84 -3.43 -13.44
C ALA A 340 1.62 -4.05 -14.15
N ILE A 341 0.54 -4.32 -13.41
CA ILE A 341 -0.72 -4.87 -13.93
C ILE A 341 -1.82 -3.80 -13.94
N GLY A 342 -1.87 -3.03 -12.85
CA GLY A 342 -2.84 -1.96 -12.70
C GLY A 342 -2.55 -0.74 -13.59
N GLY A 343 -1.28 -0.53 -13.97
CA GLY A 343 -0.83 0.71 -14.61
C GLY A 343 -1.03 1.93 -13.71
N ALA A 344 -0.95 3.12 -14.29
CA ALA A 344 -1.32 4.37 -13.62
C ALA A 344 -2.84 4.47 -13.34
N ALA A 345 -3.66 3.61 -13.99
CA ALA A 345 -5.11 3.56 -13.85
C ALA A 345 -5.59 2.67 -12.69
N LEU A 346 -4.69 1.98 -11.98
CA LEU A 346 -5.08 1.14 -10.82
C LEU A 346 -5.91 1.91 -9.79
N VAL A 347 -5.51 3.17 -9.57
CA VAL A 347 -6.19 4.10 -8.66
C VAL A 347 -7.56 4.53 -9.19
N GLU A 348 -7.79 4.50 -10.50
CA GLU A 348 -9.03 4.91 -11.15
C GLU A 348 -10.11 3.83 -11.05
N ASP A 349 -9.71 2.56 -10.93
CA ASP A 349 -10.62 1.42 -10.75
C ASP A 349 -11.16 1.30 -9.31
N ILE A 350 -10.61 2.05 -8.36
CA ILE A 350 -10.96 1.97 -6.94
C ILE A 350 -11.90 3.13 -6.59
N ALA A 351 -13.12 2.80 -6.20
CA ALA A 351 -14.12 3.80 -5.85
C ALA A 351 -13.69 4.70 -4.67
N GLY A 352 -13.97 5.99 -4.79
CA GLY A 352 -13.63 6.98 -3.75
C GLY A 352 -12.16 7.41 -3.75
N VAL A 353 -11.41 7.06 -4.80
CA VAL A 353 -10.07 7.58 -5.03
C VAL A 353 -10.14 8.78 -5.96
N ALA A 354 -9.44 9.84 -5.59
CA ALA A 354 -9.35 11.06 -6.38
C ALA A 354 -7.88 11.48 -6.52
N TRP A 355 -7.45 11.64 -7.76
CA TRP A 355 -6.13 12.16 -8.08
C TRP A 355 -6.25 13.59 -8.61
N ARG A 356 -5.34 14.47 -8.20
CA ARG A 356 -5.23 15.84 -8.72
C ARG A 356 -3.77 16.24 -8.87
N GLU A 357 -3.42 16.77 -10.03
CA GLU A 357 -2.17 17.53 -10.19
C GLU A 357 -2.35 18.88 -9.48
N LEU A 358 -1.33 19.30 -8.73
CA LEU A 358 -1.33 20.57 -8.02
C LEU A 358 -0.58 21.57 -8.90
N ALA A 359 -1.29 22.63 -9.33
CA ALA A 359 -0.69 23.70 -10.10
C ALA A 359 0.48 24.32 -9.31
N ASP A 360 1.59 24.60 -10.00
CA ASP A 360 2.61 25.48 -9.44
C ASP A 360 2.01 26.90 -9.36
N PRO A 361 2.18 27.65 -8.26
CA PRO A 361 1.82 29.07 -8.23
C PRO A 361 2.40 29.85 -9.41
N SER A 362 3.56 29.44 -9.94
CA SER A 362 4.16 30.02 -11.15
C SER A 362 3.43 29.66 -12.45
N ASP A 363 2.79 28.48 -12.54
CA ASP A 363 1.94 28.11 -13.68
C ASP A 363 0.64 28.95 -13.70
N ILE A 364 0.12 29.31 -12.52
CA ILE A 364 -1.04 30.21 -12.39
C ILE A 364 -0.67 31.63 -12.86
N LEU A 365 0.51 32.13 -12.46
CA LEU A 365 1.00 33.44 -12.88
C LEU A 365 1.32 33.50 -14.39
N ALA A 366 1.81 32.42 -14.99
CA ALA A 366 2.05 32.36 -16.44
C ALA A 366 0.74 32.40 -17.25
N LEU A 367 -0.32 31.75 -16.75
CA LEU A 367 -1.66 31.80 -17.37
C LEU A 367 -2.30 33.20 -17.28
N GLU A 368 -2.01 33.97 -16.23
CA GLU A 368 -2.46 35.36 -16.11
C GLU A 368 -1.68 36.33 -17.00
N ILE A 369 -0.44 36.01 -17.38
CA ILE A 369 0.39 36.85 -18.26
C ILE A 369 0.08 36.61 -19.75
N ASP A 370 -0.29 35.38 -20.13
CA ASP A 370 -0.66 35.03 -21.53
C ASP A 370 -2.11 35.39 -21.91
N HIS A 371 -2.90 35.91 -20.96
CA HIS A 371 -4.07 36.73 -21.28
C HIS A 371 -3.68 38.21 -21.18
N PRO A 372 -3.13 38.83 -22.25
CA PRO A 372 -3.20 40.28 -22.32
C PRO A 372 -4.69 40.60 -22.31
N LEU A 373 -5.16 41.22 -21.22
CA LEU A 373 -6.39 42.01 -21.22
C LEU A 373 -6.31 42.84 -22.49
N ALA A 374 -7.11 42.46 -23.48
CA ALA A 374 -7.22 43.20 -24.72
C ALA A 374 -7.59 44.62 -24.30
N ALA A 375 -6.61 45.51 -24.43
CA ALA A 375 -6.80 46.92 -24.27
C ALA A 375 -7.75 47.33 -25.40
N ASP A 376 -9.05 47.36 -25.10
CA ASP A 376 -10.03 48.06 -25.92
C ASP A 376 -9.78 49.56 -25.75
N ALA A 377 -8.76 50.02 -26.46
CA ALA A 377 -8.62 51.39 -26.88
C ALA A 377 -8.82 51.42 -28.40
N LYS A 378 -10.02 51.81 -28.85
CA LYS A 378 -10.21 53.04 -29.65
C LYS A 378 -11.62 53.20 -30.24
N ARG A 379 -12.20 54.37 -29.91
CA ARG A 379 -12.85 55.37 -30.79
C ARG A 379 -14.17 54.99 -31.49
N ALA A 380 -15.25 55.63 -31.04
CA ALA A 380 -15.84 56.79 -31.72
C ALA A 380 -16.67 57.61 -30.72
#